data_AF-A0A0F6YKG6-F1
#
_entry.id   AF-A0A0F6YKG6-F1
#
_cell.length_a   1.000
_cell.length_b   1.000
_cell.length_c   1.000
_cell.angle_alpha   90.00
_cell.angle_beta   90.00
_cell.angle_gamma   90.00
#
_symmetry.space_group_name_H-M   'P 1'
#
loop_
_entity.id
_entity.type
_entity.pdbx_description
1 polymer ?
#
loop_
_entity_poly.entity_id
_entity_poly.type
_entity_poly.pdbx_seq_one_letter_code
_entity_poly.pdbx_strand_id
1 'polypeptide(L)'
;MSEERRDRDIVVPEPTGTARAIIPAVCFLWLLVMIAIPLRYYRGGDRYDERFSWRMFSAVRVARCQMRVSETQGGSERPIPLGEVLPAPWMALLERNRMPVVESFLRWRCETREGLSAVRFHNECTDPAGGALPSVDRTIDCASGELGEGAQ
;
A
#
# COMPACT_ATOMS: atom_id res chain seq x y z
N MET A 1 34.44 46.57 -0.23
CA MET A 1 33.07 46.57 -0.75
C MET A 1 32.29 45.60 0.14
N SER A 2 31.70 46.10 1.22
CA SER A 2 31.04 45.27 2.24
C SER A 2 29.55 45.60 2.23
N GLU A 3 28.74 44.62 1.87
CA GLU A 3 27.28 44.68 1.86
C GLU A 3 26.76 44.89 3.29
N GLU A 4 26.12 46.04 3.52
CA GLU A 4 25.37 46.31 4.74
C GLU A 4 24.04 45.57 4.65
N ARG A 5 24.01 44.34 5.17
CA ARG A 5 22.77 43.59 5.40
C ARG A 5 22.00 44.30 6.50
N ARG A 6 21.14 45.24 6.10
CA ARG A 6 20.20 45.94 6.98
C ARG A 6 19.21 44.91 7.53
N ASP A 7 19.44 44.47 8.76
CA ASP A 7 18.44 43.76 9.57
C ASP A 7 17.19 44.65 9.64
N ARG A 8 16.17 44.27 8.88
CA ARG A 8 14.84 44.82 9.06
C ARG A 8 14.21 44.05 10.21
N ASP A 9 14.15 44.67 11.37
CA ASP A 9 13.34 44.17 12.48
C ASP A 9 11.89 44.06 11.99
N ILE A 10 11.45 42.84 11.73
CA ILE A 10 10.06 42.54 11.42
C ILE A 10 9.30 42.62 12.75
N VAL A 11 8.75 43.80 13.05
CA VAL A 11 7.85 43.98 14.18
C VAL A 11 6.51 43.34 13.81
N VAL A 12 6.28 42.12 14.29
CA VAL A 12 4.98 41.46 14.17
C VAL A 12 4.06 42.02 15.26
N PRO A 13 2.99 42.75 14.91
CA PRO A 13 2.09 43.30 15.91
C PRO A 13 1.39 42.18 16.67
N GLU A 14 1.29 42.30 18.01
CA GLU A 14 0.52 41.34 18.80
C GLU A 14 -0.97 41.38 18.40
N PRO A 15 -1.61 40.23 18.17
CA PRO A 15 -3.03 40.19 17.86
C PRO A 15 -3.85 40.65 19.07
N THR A 16 -4.73 41.62 18.85
CA THR A 16 -5.61 42.18 19.87
C THR A 16 -7.05 41.68 19.69
N GLY A 17 -7.85 41.72 20.76
CA GLY A 17 -9.26 41.32 20.73
C GLY A 17 -9.48 39.82 20.45
N THR A 18 -10.49 39.49 19.65
CA THR A 18 -10.88 38.11 19.32
C THR A 18 -9.80 37.35 18.54
N ALA A 19 -8.95 38.06 17.79
CA ALA A 19 -7.83 37.47 17.05
C ALA A 19 -6.83 36.77 17.97
N ARG A 20 -6.66 37.25 19.21
CA ARG A 20 -5.77 36.64 20.22
C ARG A 20 -6.18 35.21 20.60
N ALA A 21 -7.47 34.88 20.49
CA ALA A 21 -7.98 33.54 20.77
C ALA A 21 -8.14 32.70 19.49
N ILE A 22 -8.49 33.32 18.35
CA ILE A 22 -8.75 32.61 17.10
C ILE A 22 -7.46 32.03 16.51
N ILE A 23 -6.38 32.82 16.46
CA ILE A 23 -5.10 32.39 15.88
C ILE A 23 -4.58 31.10 16.55
N PRO A 24 -4.40 31.03 17.88
CA PRO A 24 -3.94 29.80 18.52
C PRO A 24 -4.94 28.65 18.36
N ALA A 25 -6.25 28.91 18.34
CA ALA A 25 -7.26 27.87 18.13
C ALA A 25 -7.15 27.25 16.72
N VAL A 26 -6.97 28.06 15.68
CA VAL A 26 -6.75 27.59 14.30
C VAL A 26 -5.43 26.84 14.20
N CYS A 27 -4.35 27.36 14.77
CA CYS A 27 -3.06 26.67 14.80
C CYS A 27 -3.16 25.30 15.50
N PHE A 28 -3.84 25.25 16.64
CA PHE A 28 -4.05 24.01 17.38
C PHE A 28 -4.90 23.01 16.61
N LEU A 29 -5.99 23.46 15.98
CA LEU A 29 -6.82 22.62 15.11
C LEU A 29 -6.01 22.08 13.92
N TRP A 30 -5.18 22.92 13.31
CA TRP A 30 -4.30 22.49 12.21
C TRP A 30 -3.29 21.43 12.67
N LEU A 31 -2.67 21.61 13.84
CA LEU A 31 -1.79 20.61 14.44
C LEU A 31 -2.52 19.30 14.73
N LEU A 32 -3.75 19.37 15.23
CA LEU A 32 -4.59 18.18 15.42
C LEU A 32 -4.85 17.46 14.10
N VAL A 33 -5.17 18.17 13.02
CA VAL A 33 -5.35 17.57 11.69
C VAL A 33 -4.06 16.90 11.21
N MET A 34 -2.92 17.58 11.35
CA MET A 34 -1.59 17.06 10.97
C MET A 34 -1.21 15.79 11.73
N ILE A 35 -1.69 15.61 12.97
CA ILE A 35 -1.46 14.40 13.79
C ILE A 35 -2.54 13.33 13.53
N ALA A 36 -3.80 13.73 13.39
CA ALA A 36 -4.93 12.81 13.22
C ALA A 36 -4.84 12.03 11.91
N ILE A 37 -4.37 12.66 10.82
CA ILE A 37 -4.20 12.01 9.52
C ILE A 37 -3.24 10.80 9.60
N PRO A 38 -1.97 10.95 10.05
CA PRO A 38 -1.07 9.81 10.20
C PRO A 38 -1.56 8.85 11.29
N LEU A 39 -2.18 9.33 12.38
CA LEU A 39 -2.68 8.44 13.42
C LEU A 39 -3.80 7.50 12.92
N ARG A 40 -4.70 8.00 12.07
CA ARG A 40 -5.73 7.18 11.43
C ARG A 40 -5.11 6.06 10.61
N TYR A 41 -3.99 6.33 9.94
CA TYR A 41 -3.26 5.33 9.16
C TYR A 41 -2.68 4.22 10.05
N TYR A 42 -2.00 4.57 11.14
CA TYR A 42 -1.44 3.57 12.05
C TYR A 42 -2.49 2.71 12.77
N ARG A 43 -3.76 3.16 12.86
CA ARG A 43 -4.84 2.40 13.51
C ARG A 43 -5.59 1.45 12.56
N GLY A 44 -5.42 1.55 11.24
CA GLY A 44 -6.21 0.75 10.31
C GLY A 44 -5.63 0.54 8.90
N GLY A 45 -4.38 0.91 8.66
CA GLY A 45 -3.71 0.72 7.37
C GLY A 45 -3.32 -0.73 7.13
N ASP A 46 -3.39 -1.16 5.86
CA ASP A 46 -2.82 -2.42 5.37
C ASP A 46 -1.36 -2.53 5.83
N ARG A 47 -1.00 -3.65 6.47
CA ARG A 47 0.37 -3.95 6.94
C ARG A 47 1.42 -3.87 5.83
N TYR A 48 0.98 -3.96 4.58
CA TYR A 48 1.81 -3.90 3.40
C TYR A 48 1.87 -2.51 2.74
N ASP A 49 1.25 -1.47 3.33
CA ASP A 49 1.30 -0.12 2.78
C ASP A 49 2.59 0.65 3.16
N GLU A 50 3.45 0.89 2.15
CA GLU A 50 4.74 1.60 2.31
C GLU A 50 4.65 3.14 2.13
N ARG A 51 3.47 3.76 2.05
CA ARG A 51 3.35 5.19 1.72
C ARG A 51 3.95 6.15 2.76
N PHE A 52 3.99 5.75 4.03
CA PHE A 52 4.53 6.56 5.13
C PHE A 52 5.66 5.87 5.92
N SER A 53 6.12 4.70 5.47
CA SER A 53 7.41 4.22 5.96
C SER A 53 8.48 5.12 5.36
N TRP A 54 9.26 5.78 6.22
CA TRP A 54 10.56 6.31 5.81
C TRP A 54 11.24 5.16 5.05
N ARG A 55 11.51 5.36 3.76
CA ARG A 55 11.74 4.29 2.75
C ARG A 55 12.82 3.26 3.11
N MET A 56 13.57 3.48 4.19
CA MET A 56 14.61 2.62 4.75
C MET A 56 14.14 1.66 5.87
N PHE A 57 12.94 1.85 6.45
CA PHE A 57 12.44 1.07 7.59
C PHE A 57 11.18 0.23 7.29
N SER A 58 10.89 -0.04 6.01
CA SER A 58 9.83 -0.99 5.62
C SER A 58 10.28 -2.41 5.93
N ALA A 59 9.74 -3.03 6.99
CA ALA A 59 9.98 -4.43 7.33
C ALA A 59 9.56 -5.40 6.19
N VAL A 60 8.64 -4.96 5.31
CA VAL A 60 8.16 -5.74 4.16
C VAL A 60 9.27 -5.99 3.12
N ARG A 61 10.27 -5.10 3.03
CA ARG A 61 11.37 -5.27 2.06
C ARG A 61 12.37 -6.36 2.41
N VAL A 62 12.36 -6.83 3.65
CA VAL A 62 13.35 -7.78 4.17
C VAL A 62 12.76 -9.19 4.29
N ALA A 63 11.44 -9.34 4.12
CA ALA A 63 10.79 -10.64 4.07
C ALA A 63 11.13 -11.36 2.76
N ARG A 64 11.32 -12.68 2.84
CA ARG A 64 11.47 -13.55 1.67
C ARG A 64 10.13 -14.18 1.37
N CYS A 65 9.59 -13.95 0.17
CA CYS A 65 8.27 -14.42 -0.20
C CYS A 65 8.34 -15.45 -1.34
N GLN A 66 7.42 -16.42 -1.33
CA GLN A 66 7.23 -17.41 -2.39
C GLN A 66 5.82 -17.21 -2.96
N MET A 67 5.74 -16.45 -4.04
CA MET A 67 4.49 -16.16 -4.73
C MET A 67 4.20 -17.25 -5.78
N ARG A 68 2.96 -17.72 -5.81
CA ARG A 68 2.41 -18.61 -6.85
C ARG A 68 1.10 -18.05 -7.36
N VAL A 69 0.92 -18.09 -8.68
CA VAL A 69 -0.32 -17.69 -9.34
C VAL A 69 -0.74 -18.78 -10.29
N SER A 70 -2.01 -19.16 -10.23
CA SER A 70 -2.62 -20.17 -11.08
C SER A 70 -3.92 -19.66 -11.70
N GLU A 71 -4.25 -20.19 -12.87
CA GLU A 71 -5.53 -19.98 -13.54
C GLU A 71 -6.25 -21.31 -13.76
N THR A 72 -7.58 -21.28 -13.66
CA THR A 72 -8.42 -22.43 -13.94
C THR A 72 -9.09 -22.24 -15.29
N GLN A 73 -8.84 -23.18 -16.21
CA GLN A 73 -9.46 -23.21 -17.53
C GLN A 73 -10.04 -24.61 -17.78
N GLY A 74 -11.34 -24.68 -18.08
CA GLY A 74 -12.03 -25.97 -18.30
C GLY A 74 -11.91 -26.95 -17.13
N GLY A 75 -11.87 -26.43 -15.89
CA GLY A 75 -11.75 -27.23 -14.66
C GLY A 75 -10.32 -27.70 -14.33
N SER A 76 -9.31 -27.36 -15.14
CA SER A 76 -7.90 -27.66 -14.86
C SER A 76 -7.17 -26.41 -14.37
N GLU A 77 -6.51 -26.52 -13.23
CA GLU A 77 -5.62 -25.48 -12.69
C GLU A 77 -4.25 -25.54 -13.34
N ARG A 78 -3.72 -24.38 -13.77
CA ARG A 78 -2.42 -24.26 -14.44
C ARG A 78 -1.63 -23.08 -13.86
N PRO A 79 -0.32 -23.23 -13.60
CA PRO A 79 0.52 -22.13 -13.13
C PRO A 79 0.72 -21.08 -14.23
N ILE A 80 0.72 -19.80 -13.84
CA ILE A 80 0.96 -18.68 -14.75
C ILE A 80 2.45 -18.29 -14.68
N PRO A 81 3.20 -18.29 -15.80
CA PRO A 81 4.57 -17.79 -15.83
C PRO A 81 4.56 -16.26 -15.76
N LEU A 82 4.57 -15.69 -14.55
CA LEU A 82 4.44 -14.23 -14.34
C LEU A 82 5.50 -13.40 -15.07
N GLY A 83 6.71 -13.93 -15.26
CA GLY A 83 7.78 -13.25 -15.98
C GLY A 83 7.48 -12.99 -17.47
N GLU A 84 6.55 -13.74 -18.05
CA GLU A 84 6.09 -13.55 -19.44
C GLU A 84 4.84 -12.65 -19.52
N VAL A 85 4.10 -12.55 -18.42
CA VAL A 85 2.80 -11.84 -18.36
C VAL A 85 2.96 -10.41 -17.83
N LEU A 86 3.86 -10.20 -16.86
CA LEU A 86 4.01 -8.93 -16.16
C LEU A 86 5.46 -8.42 -16.19
N PRO A 87 5.66 -7.11 -16.37
CA PRO A 87 6.94 -6.48 -16.12
C PRO A 87 7.40 -6.66 -14.66
N ALA A 88 8.71 -6.76 -14.45
CA ALA A 88 9.33 -6.97 -13.14
C ALA A 88 8.86 -6.01 -12.03
N PRO A 89 8.62 -4.70 -12.27
CA PRO A 89 8.11 -3.81 -11.24
C PRO A 89 6.75 -4.24 -10.67
N TRP A 90 5.87 -4.82 -11.50
CA TRP A 90 4.55 -5.28 -11.06
C TRP A 90 4.65 -6.60 -10.29
N MET A 91 5.53 -7.51 -10.73
CA MET A 91 5.82 -8.74 -9.99
C MET A 91 6.31 -8.44 -8.57
N ALA A 92 7.20 -7.45 -8.42
CA ALA A 92 7.69 -7.03 -7.11
C ALA A 92 6.59 -6.46 -6.19
N LEU A 93 5.55 -5.84 -6.75
CA LEU A 93 4.41 -5.35 -5.96
C LEU A 93 3.48 -6.50 -5.54
N LEU A 94 3.28 -7.50 -6.40
CA LEU A 94 2.53 -8.72 -6.07
C LEU A 94 3.22 -9.53 -4.97
N GLU A 95 4.53 -9.75 -5.10
CA GLU A 95 5.35 -10.47 -4.12
C GLU A 95 5.32 -9.81 -2.74
N ARG A 96 5.16 -8.48 -2.68
CA ARG A 96 5.05 -7.71 -1.43
C ARG A 96 3.63 -7.64 -0.88
N ASN A 97 2.70 -8.47 -1.36
CA ASN A 97 1.31 -8.51 -0.92
C ASN A 97 0.61 -7.15 -0.97
N ARG A 98 0.91 -6.34 -2.01
CA ARG A 98 0.17 -5.09 -2.22
C ARG A 98 -1.25 -5.42 -2.69
N MET A 99 -2.18 -5.51 -1.73
CA MET A 99 -3.55 -5.97 -1.99
C MET A 99 -4.25 -5.28 -3.16
N PRO A 100 -4.19 -3.94 -3.32
CA PRO A 100 -4.79 -3.28 -4.47
C PRO A 100 -4.22 -3.76 -5.82
N VAL A 101 -2.92 -4.11 -5.86
CA VAL A 101 -2.26 -4.63 -7.07
C VAL A 101 -2.65 -6.08 -7.32
N VAL A 102 -2.69 -6.91 -6.27
CA VAL A 102 -3.15 -8.31 -6.35
C VAL A 102 -4.56 -8.37 -6.92
N GLU A 103 -5.50 -7.62 -6.34
CA GLU A 103 -6.89 -7.60 -6.77
C GLU A 103 -7.05 -7.05 -8.19
N SER A 104 -6.30 -6.02 -8.55
CA SER A 104 -6.32 -5.45 -9.91
C SER A 104 -5.78 -6.44 -10.93
N PHE A 105 -4.69 -7.15 -10.61
CA PHE A 105 -4.12 -8.17 -11.47
C PHE A 105 -5.08 -9.34 -11.70
N LEU A 106 -5.74 -9.82 -10.64
CA LEU A 106 -6.72 -10.91 -10.72
C LEU A 106 -7.88 -10.54 -11.66
N ARG A 107 -8.45 -9.33 -11.50
CA ARG A 107 -9.49 -8.80 -12.39
C ARG A 107 -9.01 -8.68 -13.83
N TRP A 108 -7.88 -8.00 -14.03
CA TRP A 108 -7.29 -7.80 -15.35
C TRP A 108 -7.04 -9.12 -16.09
N ARG A 109 -6.64 -10.19 -15.37
CA ARG A 109 -6.41 -11.50 -15.97
C ARG A 109 -7.70 -12.14 -16.49
N CYS A 110 -8.79 -12.09 -15.72
CA CYS A 110 -10.11 -12.54 -16.17
C CYS A 110 -10.62 -11.73 -17.38
N GLU A 111 -10.38 -10.42 -17.39
CA GLU A 111 -10.81 -9.53 -18.48
C GLU A 111 -10.03 -9.75 -19.79
N THR A 112 -8.74 -10.08 -19.68
CA THR A 112 -7.84 -10.17 -20.85
C THR A 112 -7.88 -11.55 -21.52
N ARG A 113 -8.24 -12.60 -20.78
CA ARG A 113 -8.11 -13.99 -21.25
C ARG A 113 -9.45 -14.70 -21.23
N GLU A 114 -9.91 -15.12 -22.41
CA GLU A 114 -11.19 -15.82 -22.55
C GLU A 114 -11.12 -17.27 -22.02
N GLY A 115 -12.27 -17.74 -21.51
CA GLY A 115 -12.45 -19.12 -21.05
C GLY A 115 -11.84 -19.45 -19.69
N LEU A 116 -11.37 -18.45 -18.94
CA LEU A 116 -10.96 -18.63 -17.55
C LEU A 116 -12.20 -18.67 -16.65
N SER A 117 -12.20 -19.61 -15.69
CA SER A 117 -13.23 -19.68 -14.66
C SER A 117 -12.77 -19.03 -13.35
N ALA A 118 -11.49 -19.13 -13.02
CA ALA A 118 -10.94 -18.54 -11.81
C ALA A 118 -9.45 -18.23 -11.96
N VAL A 119 -8.96 -17.27 -11.16
CA VAL A 119 -7.53 -16.97 -11.01
C VAL A 119 -7.21 -16.92 -9.52
N ARG A 120 -6.18 -17.64 -9.10
CA ARG A 120 -5.74 -17.75 -7.70
C ARG A 120 -4.35 -17.17 -7.54
N PHE A 121 -4.20 -16.38 -6.47
CA PHE A 121 -2.96 -15.83 -5.98
C PHE A 121 -2.70 -16.41 -4.59
N HIS A 122 -1.50 -16.93 -4.39
CA HIS A 122 -1.02 -17.44 -3.13
C HIS A 122 0.38 -16.89 -2.87
N ASN A 123 0.64 -16.41 -1.66
CA ASN A 123 1.95 -15.93 -1.28
C ASN A 123 2.27 -16.22 0.18
N GLU A 124 3.40 -16.89 0.39
CA GLU A 124 3.94 -17.22 1.71
C GLU A 124 5.21 -16.41 1.95
N CYS A 125 5.31 -15.75 3.10
CA CYS A 125 6.47 -14.93 3.42
C CYS A 125 7.10 -15.36 4.74
N THR A 126 8.43 -15.26 4.81
CA THR A 126 9.21 -15.45 6.03
C THR A 126 9.86 -14.13 6.41
N ASP A 127 9.81 -13.78 7.70
CA ASP A 127 10.48 -12.61 8.25
C ASP A 127 12.02 -12.78 8.27
N PRO A 128 12.78 -11.71 8.54
CA PRO A 128 14.25 -11.78 8.56
C PRO A 128 14.82 -12.64 9.70
N ALA A 129 14.04 -12.87 10.75
CA ALA A 129 14.38 -13.74 11.88
C ALA A 129 14.00 -15.21 11.63
N GLY A 130 13.40 -15.54 10.49
CA GLY A 130 12.97 -16.89 10.12
C GLY A 130 11.54 -17.24 10.53
N GLY A 131 10.78 -16.30 11.10
CA GLY A 131 9.38 -16.49 11.47
C GLY A 131 8.46 -16.51 10.24
N ALA A 132 7.53 -17.47 10.20
CA ALA A 132 6.51 -17.50 9.15
C ALA A 132 5.49 -16.38 9.36
N LEU A 133 5.26 -15.59 8.31
CA LEU A 133 4.19 -14.59 8.28
C LEU A 133 2.90 -15.24 7.78
N PRO A 134 1.71 -14.71 8.13
CA PRO A 134 0.45 -15.21 7.58
C PRO A 134 0.47 -15.19 6.06
N SER A 135 0.10 -16.32 5.44
CA SER A 135 -0.04 -16.44 3.99
C SER A 135 -1.16 -15.52 3.49
N VAL A 136 -1.06 -15.15 2.22
CA VAL A 136 -2.08 -14.37 1.54
C VAL A 136 -2.64 -15.20 0.40
N ASP A 137 -3.92 -15.55 0.52
CA ASP A 137 -4.66 -16.38 -0.43
C ASP A 137 -5.84 -15.61 -0.98
N ARG A 138 -5.86 -15.38 -2.30
CA ARG A 138 -6.92 -14.64 -2.99
C ARG A 138 -7.32 -15.36 -4.24
N THR A 139 -8.63 -15.50 -4.46
CA THR A 139 -9.18 -16.08 -5.67
C THR A 139 -10.23 -15.15 -6.22
N ILE A 140 -10.25 -14.96 -7.54
CA ILE A 140 -11.37 -14.31 -8.23
C ILE A 140 -12.12 -15.36 -9.05
N ASP A 141 -13.44 -15.30 -8.99
CA ASP A 141 -14.31 -16.00 -9.94
C ASP A 141 -14.50 -15.09 -11.16
N CYS A 142 -14.11 -15.56 -12.35
CA CYS A 142 -14.17 -14.73 -13.56
C CYS A 142 -15.60 -14.55 -14.10
N ALA A 143 -16.57 -15.36 -13.68
CA ALA A 143 -17.97 -15.23 -14.07
C ALA A 143 -18.71 -14.21 -13.20
N SER A 144 -18.48 -14.21 -11.88
CA SER A 144 -19.14 -13.25 -10.96
C SER A 144 -18.32 -11.97 -10.73
N GLY A 145 -17.00 -12.02 -10.94
CA GLY A 145 -16.08 -10.93 -10.58
C GLY A 145 -15.87 -10.77 -9.07
N GLU A 146 -16.37 -11.71 -8.27
CA GLU A 146 -16.23 -11.68 -6.82
C GLU A 146 -14.85 -12.16 -6.38
N LEU A 147 -14.27 -11.42 -5.44
CA LEU A 147 -13.00 -11.76 -4.80
C LEU A 147 -13.29 -12.52 -3.50
N GLY A 148 -12.74 -13.73 -3.39
CA GLY A 148 -12.78 -14.56 -2.19
C GLY A 148 -11.39 -14.78 -1.60
N GLU A 149 -11.36 -15.23 -0.36
CA GLU A 149 -10.16 -15.84 0.21
C GLU A 149 -10.02 -17.24 -0.39
N GLY A 150 -8.82 -17.59 -0.89
CA GLY A 150 -8.59 -18.91 -1.44
C GLY A 150 -8.75 -19.98 -0.35
N ALA A 151 -9.55 -21.01 -0.61
CA ALA A 151 -9.58 -22.19 0.26
C ALA A 151 -8.18 -22.84 0.26
N GLN A 152 -7.62 -23.02 1.45
CA GLN A 152 -6.38 -23.79 1.70
C GLN A 152 -6.59 -25.27 1.37
#